data_AF-A0A7S3EX85-F1
#
_entry.id   AF-A0A7S3EX85-F1
#
_cell.length_a   1.000
_cell.length_b   1.000
_cell.length_c   1.000
_cell.angle_alpha   90.00
_cell.angle_beta   90.00
_cell.angle_gamma   90.00
#
_symmetry.space_group_name_H-M   'P 1'
#
loop_
_entity.id
_entity.type
_entity.pdbx_description
1 polymer ?
#
loop_
_entity_poly.entity_id
_entity_poly.type
_entity_poly.pdbx_seq_one_letter_code
_entity_poly.pdbx_strand_id
1 'polypeptide(L)'
;VLRLARQQEEPSVFRETVLRDEAVGVVIDEARARLQEWWNKSLPEGAISMTLDQWVALAKKLTLVGHTSVERGSDVVGDPMAGELYTVRLSAPQAKAAFADSQRQDGGSDGGLVLDFDELLECVARCGVVKYAGVPQMKPRDCVRAMASEILGDKDEEANVHEHTYIKVERFDFRKPAEFDTSLEPWVAVWERVKVFDIYGFPLWEQAVHDGLLAQFSELQSIFAAYAAGSLEGSATDMDFDEFNDFVIDCDLPTKEYGFDTMQLQYEEANKGSTDKVLEMHEFLAMLIRISFARANPQAGMLLAKKSDNFKAKADSPLPDCLLSMIQQFILPNARRNNAAEFKKTAMVDPKVVEVLDKRREALSTWWEMTSGGKDAIDIRMWEEHLDGLLLFSDIQVEAADGSMHRCRFSVPQAKAAFCASCAEPKAGMAPPELLEIVARCGIEKYKAVSGMSLGQKVEGFIKNLLKEADEEVVVLDAVSGGGGPRGPVAAKGGKA
;
A
#
# COMPACT_ATOMS: atom_id res chain seq x y z
N VAL A 1 -4.41 -13.46 -42.49
CA VAL A 1 -4.73 -14.27 -43.69
C VAL A 1 -4.79 -15.78 -43.41
N LEU A 2 -4.36 -16.29 -42.23
CA LEU A 2 -4.57 -17.69 -41.81
C LEU A 2 -5.71 -17.89 -40.76
N ARG A 3 -6.61 -16.92 -40.58
CA ARG A 3 -7.63 -16.92 -39.51
C ARG A 3 -9.08 -16.70 -39.96
N LEU A 4 -9.36 -16.81 -41.26
CA LEU A 4 -10.70 -16.58 -41.83
C LEU A 4 -11.22 -17.78 -42.66
N ALA A 5 -10.66 -18.97 -42.45
CA ALA A 5 -11.05 -20.20 -43.12
C ALA A 5 -11.18 -21.40 -42.15
N ARG A 6 -11.94 -21.25 -41.06
CA ARG A 6 -12.66 -22.38 -40.45
C ARG A 6 -14.12 -22.33 -40.92
N GLN A 7 -14.29 -22.31 -42.24
CA GLN A 7 -15.52 -22.77 -42.88
C GLN A 7 -15.45 -24.30 -42.85
N GLN A 8 -16.47 -24.95 -42.30
CA GLN A 8 -16.76 -26.38 -42.43
C GLN A 8 -15.52 -27.26 -42.62
N GLU A 9 -14.80 -27.53 -41.53
CA GLU A 9 -13.85 -28.62 -41.53
C GLU A 9 -14.63 -29.90 -41.89
N GLU A 10 -14.21 -30.62 -42.93
CA GLU A 10 -14.96 -31.81 -43.37
C GLU A 10 -15.19 -32.75 -42.17
N PRO A 11 -16.37 -33.37 -42.05
CA PRO A 11 -16.67 -34.25 -40.92
C PRO A 11 -15.60 -35.33 -40.69
N SER A 12 -15.00 -35.85 -41.77
CA SER A 12 -13.84 -36.76 -41.77
C SER A 12 -12.63 -36.18 -41.04
N VAL A 13 -12.24 -34.95 -41.35
CA VAL A 13 -11.07 -34.27 -40.77
C VAL A 13 -11.27 -34.08 -39.27
N PHE A 14 -12.42 -33.59 -38.81
CA PHE A 14 -12.67 -33.43 -37.37
C PHE A 14 -12.58 -34.76 -36.61
N ARG A 15 -13.09 -35.85 -37.19
CA ARG A 15 -12.98 -37.19 -36.60
C ARG A 15 -11.53 -37.63 -36.51
N GLU A 16 -10.73 -37.37 -37.53
CA GLU A 16 -9.32 -37.76 -37.58
C GLU A 16 -8.40 -36.90 -36.72
N THR A 17 -8.72 -35.62 -36.52
CA THR A 17 -7.85 -34.67 -35.82
C THR A 17 -8.26 -34.40 -34.38
N VAL A 18 -9.57 -34.29 -34.11
CA VAL A 18 -10.10 -33.95 -32.77
C VAL A 18 -10.61 -35.18 -32.04
N LEU A 19 -11.46 -36.00 -32.66
CA LEU A 19 -12.04 -37.16 -31.93
C LEU A 19 -11.05 -38.31 -31.73
N ARG A 20 -10.06 -38.46 -32.61
CA ARG A 20 -8.95 -39.41 -32.44
C ARG A 20 -7.86 -38.92 -31.50
N ASP A 21 -7.92 -37.67 -31.03
CA ASP A 21 -7.02 -37.19 -29.99
C ASP A 21 -7.32 -37.94 -28.69
N GLU A 22 -6.31 -38.63 -28.16
CA GLU A 22 -6.43 -39.46 -26.95
C GLU A 22 -6.98 -38.65 -25.76
N ALA A 23 -6.56 -37.39 -25.60
CA ALA A 23 -7.00 -36.56 -24.49
C ALA A 23 -8.47 -36.12 -24.65
N VAL A 24 -8.97 -35.97 -25.88
CA VAL A 24 -10.40 -35.75 -26.14
C VAL A 24 -11.19 -37.03 -25.86
N GLY A 25 -10.69 -38.19 -26.27
CA GLY A 25 -11.31 -39.49 -25.98
C GLY A 25 -11.50 -39.72 -24.47
N VAL A 26 -10.47 -39.46 -23.67
CA VAL A 26 -10.54 -39.56 -22.20
C VAL A 26 -11.65 -38.66 -21.62
N VAL A 27 -11.75 -37.40 -22.07
CA VAL A 27 -12.80 -36.48 -21.62
C VAL A 27 -14.20 -37.02 -21.93
N ILE A 28 -14.38 -37.54 -23.14
CA ILE A 28 -15.67 -38.10 -23.59
C ILE A 28 -16.02 -39.31 -22.72
N ASP A 29 -15.07 -40.21 -22.46
CA ASP A 29 -15.27 -41.39 -21.63
C ASP A 29 -15.59 -41.03 -20.17
N GLU A 30 -14.88 -40.04 -19.59
CA GLU A 30 -15.15 -39.50 -18.24
C GLU A 30 -16.58 -38.96 -18.12
N ALA A 31 -17.06 -38.21 -19.13
CA ALA A 31 -18.38 -37.60 -19.12
C ALA A 31 -19.49 -38.56 -19.56
N ARG A 32 -19.15 -39.68 -20.22
CA ARG A 32 -20.08 -40.56 -20.95
C ARG A 32 -21.27 -41.02 -20.11
N ALA A 33 -21.01 -41.56 -18.91
CA ALA A 33 -22.08 -42.11 -18.06
C ALA A 33 -23.09 -41.02 -17.63
N ARG A 34 -22.59 -39.83 -17.29
CA ARG A 34 -23.43 -38.70 -16.86
C ARG A 34 -24.18 -38.10 -18.03
N LEU A 35 -23.53 -37.96 -19.19
CA LEU A 35 -24.18 -37.52 -20.42
C LEU A 35 -25.24 -38.50 -20.91
N GLN A 36 -25.03 -39.81 -20.74
CA GLN A 36 -26.03 -40.84 -21.05
C GLN A 36 -27.25 -40.72 -20.14
N GLU A 37 -27.05 -40.48 -18.84
CA GLU A 37 -28.14 -40.25 -17.90
C GLU A 37 -28.91 -38.96 -18.26
N TRP A 38 -28.19 -37.88 -18.56
CA TRP A 38 -28.78 -36.62 -19.04
C TRP A 38 -29.57 -36.81 -20.33
N TRP A 39 -29.02 -37.56 -21.29
CA TRP A 39 -29.64 -37.88 -22.57
C TRP A 39 -30.96 -38.63 -22.38
N ASN A 40 -30.95 -39.70 -21.57
CA ASN A 40 -32.14 -40.50 -21.28
C ASN A 40 -33.26 -39.67 -20.63
N LYS A 41 -32.91 -38.67 -19.81
CA LYS A 41 -33.87 -37.73 -19.19
C LYS A 41 -34.35 -36.64 -20.15
N SER A 42 -33.60 -36.35 -21.20
CA SER A 42 -33.87 -35.25 -22.13
C SER A 42 -34.70 -35.67 -23.34
N LEU A 43 -34.80 -36.97 -23.61
CA LEU A 43 -35.62 -37.54 -24.67
C LEU A 43 -37.08 -37.75 -24.24
N PRO A 44 -38.05 -37.71 -25.19
CA PRO A 44 -39.40 -38.20 -24.94
C PRO A 44 -39.41 -39.67 -24.50
N GLU A 45 -40.43 -40.06 -23.72
CA GLU A 45 -40.57 -41.43 -23.24
C GLU A 45 -40.58 -42.44 -24.40
N GLY A 46 -39.66 -43.41 -24.35
CA GLY A 46 -39.49 -44.44 -25.37
C GLY A 46 -38.67 -44.03 -26.61
N ALA A 47 -38.21 -42.78 -26.71
CA ALA A 47 -37.32 -42.35 -27.78
C ALA A 47 -35.87 -42.78 -27.50
N ILE A 48 -35.16 -43.18 -28.56
CA ILE A 48 -33.75 -43.61 -28.51
C ILE A 48 -32.81 -42.68 -29.30
N SER A 49 -33.37 -41.69 -30.00
CA SER A 49 -32.66 -40.75 -30.87
C SER A 49 -33.24 -39.34 -30.74
N MET A 50 -32.42 -38.32 -30.99
CA MET A 50 -32.80 -36.91 -30.89
C MET A 50 -32.93 -36.26 -32.27
N THR A 51 -34.03 -35.57 -32.54
CA THR A 51 -34.20 -34.79 -33.79
C THR A 51 -33.46 -33.45 -33.72
N LEU A 52 -33.22 -32.82 -34.88
CA LEU A 52 -32.59 -31.50 -34.95
C LEU A 52 -33.34 -30.44 -34.13
N ASP A 53 -34.67 -30.45 -34.19
CA ASP A 53 -35.50 -29.48 -33.47
C ASP A 53 -35.42 -29.68 -31.96
N GLN A 54 -35.35 -30.94 -31.49
CA GLN A 54 -35.14 -31.27 -30.08
C GLN A 54 -33.77 -30.78 -29.60
N TRP A 55 -32.70 -31.04 -30.38
CA TRP A 55 -31.35 -30.57 -30.05
C TRP A 55 -31.30 -29.04 -29.94
N VAL A 56 -31.83 -28.32 -30.92
CA VAL A 56 -31.82 -26.85 -30.91
C VAL A 56 -32.66 -26.29 -29.77
N ALA A 57 -33.79 -26.93 -29.43
CA ALA A 57 -34.60 -26.54 -28.28
C ALA A 57 -33.84 -26.75 -26.96
N LEU A 58 -33.15 -27.89 -26.79
CA LEU A 58 -32.33 -28.18 -25.61
C LEU A 58 -31.13 -27.22 -25.51
N ALA A 59 -30.42 -26.98 -26.61
CA ALA A 59 -29.28 -26.07 -26.64
C ALA A 59 -29.68 -24.62 -26.27
N LYS A 60 -30.90 -24.20 -26.61
CA LYS A 60 -31.47 -22.92 -26.14
C LYS A 60 -31.87 -22.97 -24.67
N LYS A 61 -32.53 -24.04 -24.23
CA LYS A 61 -32.99 -24.21 -22.84
C LYS A 61 -31.81 -24.21 -21.86
N LEU A 62 -30.71 -24.85 -22.24
CA LEU A 62 -29.46 -24.92 -21.48
C LEU A 62 -28.55 -23.70 -21.70
N THR A 63 -29.03 -22.66 -22.39
CA THR A 63 -28.24 -21.45 -22.69
C THR A 63 -26.89 -21.73 -23.38
N LEU A 64 -26.76 -22.86 -24.08
CA LEU A 64 -25.53 -23.24 -24.78
C LEU A 64 -25.31 -22.37 -26.02
N VAL A 65 -26.40 -21.94 -26.65
CA VAL A 65 -26.41 -21.04 -27.81
C VAL A 65 -26.55 -19.61 -27.33
N GLY A 66 -25.58 -18.77 -27.70
CA GLY A 66 -25.50 -17.41 -27.22
C GLY A 66 -24.15 -16.77 -27.57
N HIS A 67 -23.95 -15.59 -27.02
CA HIS A 67 -22.70 -14.86 -27.04
C HIS A 67 -22.46 -14.30 -25.65
N THR A 68 -21.32 -14.64 -25.08
CA THR A 68 -20.88 -14.17 -23.78
C THR A 68 -19.45 -13.66 -23.89
N SER A 69 -19.21 -12.52 -23.25
CA SER A 69 -17.86 -11.99 -23.07
C SER A 69 -17.46 -12.24 -21.63
N VAL A 70 -16.36 -12.98 -21.44
CA VAL A 70 -15.80 -13.26 -20.11
C VAL A 70 -14.53 -12.44 -19.95
N GLU A 71 -14.45 -11.66 -18.86
CA GLU A 71 -13.27 -10.90 -18.51
C GLU A 71 -12.25 -11.78 -17.79
N ARG A 72 -10.97 -11.70 -18.18
CA ARG A 72 -9.89 -12.36 -17.47
C ARG A 72 -9.70 -11.73 -16.09
N GLY A 73 -9.77 -12.56 -15.05
CA GLY A 73 -9.37 -12.18 -13.69
C GLY A 73 -7.89 -12.43 -13.39
N SER A 74 -7.39 -11.82 -12.31
CA SER A 74 -6.03 -12.01 -11.80
C SER A 74 -6.00 -11.85 -10.28
N ASP A 75 -5.18 -12.65 -9.61
CA ASP A 75 -4.81 -12.44 -8.21
C ASP A 75 -3.89 -11.20 -8.03
N VAL A 76 -3.35 -10.65 -9.12
CA VAL A 76 -2.40 -9.55 -9.11
C VAL A 76 -3.11 -8.20 -9.26
N VAL A 77 -2.89 -7.29 -8.31
CA VAL A 77 -3.45 -5.94 -8.35
C VAL A 77 -2.85 -5.14 -9.50
N GLY A 78 -3.72 -4.59 -10.35
CA GLY A 78 -3.31 -3.77 -11.50
C GLY A 78 -2.68 -4.56 -12.64
N ASP A 79 -2.86 -5.88 -12.68
CA ASP A 79 -2.36 -6.73 -13.77
C ASP A 79 -2.83 -6.21 -15.14
N PRO A 80 -1.92 -5.89 -16.08
CA PRO A 80 -2.29 -5.35 -17.38
C PRO A 80 -3.06 -6.35 -18.26
N MET A 81 -2.99 -7.65 -17.95
CA MET A 81 -3.74 -8.70 -18.64
C MET A 81 -5.12 -8.93 -18.02
N ALA A 82 -5.36 -8.48 -16.78
CA ALA A 82 -6.71 -8.45 -16.23
C ALA A 82 -7.56 -7.46 -17.03
N GLY A 83 -8.81 -7.86 -17.32
CA GLY A 83 -9.64 -7.09 -18.24
C GLY A 83 -9.60 -7.55 -19.69
N GLU A 84 -8.74 -8.49 -20.06
CA GLU A 84 -8.78 -9.09 -21.40
C GLU A 84 -10.12 -9.83 -21.59
N LEU A 85 -10.87 -9.47 -22.63
CA LEU A 85 -12.18 -10.06 -22.91
C LEU A 85 -12.05 -11.27 -23.83
N TYR A 86 -12.53 -12.40 -23.37
CA TYR A 86 -12.72 -13.62 -24.15
C TYR A 86 -14.14 -13.72 -24.67
N THR A 87 -14.28 -13.99 -25.97
CA THR A 87 -15.59 -14.22 -26.56
C THR A 87 -15.88 -15.72 -26.63
N VAL A 88 -16.91 -16.15 -25.93
CA VAL A 88 -17.50 -17.49 -26.03
C VAL A 88 -18.79 -17.38 -26.83
N ARG A 89 -18.89 -18.14 -27.93
CA ARG A 89 -20.04 -18.01 -28.84
C ARG A 89 -20.36 -19.30 -29.56
N LEU A 90 -21.60 -19.76 -29.39
CA LEU A 90 -22.21 -20.78 -30.24
C LEU A 90 -23.52 -20.25 -30.78
N SER A 91 -23.66 -20.17 -32.10
CA SER A 91 -24.92 -19.77 -32.74
C SER A 91 -25.79 -20.99 -33.05
N ALA A 92 -27.11 -20.79 -33.16
CA ALA A 92 -28.02 -21.88 -33.55
C ALA A 92 -27.64 -22.51 -34.90
N PRO A 93 -27.22 -21.76 -35.95
CA PRO A 93 -26.68 -22.37 -37.17
C PRO A 93 -25.46 -23.25 -36.95
N GLN A 94 -24.53 -22.86 -36.07
CA GLN A 94 -23.35 -23.68 -35.74
C GLN A 94 -23.75 -24.95 -34.98
N ALA A 95 -24.68 -24.87 -34.03
CA ALA A 95 -25.20 -26.04 -33.33
C ALA A 95 -25.94 -27.01 -34.27
N LYS A 96 -26.66 -26.48 -35.28
CA LYS A 96 -27.31 -27.28 -36.33
C LYS A 96 -26.30 -27.94 -37.27
N ALA A 97 -25.24 -27.22 -37.64
CA ALA A 97 -24.15 -27.78 -38.45
C ALA A 97 -23.43 -28.91 -37.72
N ALA A 98 -23.10 -28.71 -36.44
CA ALA A 98 -22.50 -29.75 -35.59
C ALA A 98 -23.37 -31.01 -35.50
N PHE A 99 -24.69 -30.85 -35.39
CA PHE A 99 -25.65 -31.96 -35.43
C PHE A 99 -25.57 -32.73 -36.76
N ALA A 100 -25.67 -32.02 -37.89
CA ALA A 100 -25.66 -32.65 -39.21
C ALA A 100 -24.32 -33.35 -39.49
N ASP A 101 -23.21 -32.73 -39.11
CA ASP A 101 -21.86 -33.24 -39.34
C ASP A 101 -21.51 -34.44 -38.43
N SER A 102 -22.26 -34.65 -37.34
CA SER A 102 -22.04 -35.78 -36.42
C SER A 102 -22.67 -37.07 -36.91
N GLN A 103 -23.57 -37.01 -37.91
CA GLN A 103 -24.22 -38.20 -38.43
C GLN A 103 -23.23 -39.16 -39.12
N ARG A 104 -23.43 -40.46 -38.91
CA ARG A 104 -22.72 -41.54 -39.59
C ARG A 104 -23.56 -42.00 -40.79
N GLN A 105 -22.90 -42.28 -41.91
CA GLN A 105 -23.50 -42.39 -43.25
C GLN A 105 -24.38 -43.63 -43.50
N ASP A 106 -24.73 -44.41 -42.48
CA ASP A 106 -25.46 -45.67 -42.62
C ASP A 106 -26.98 -45.56 -42.40
N GLY A 107 -27.51 -44.35 -42.20
CA GLY A 107 -28.95 -44.08 -42.04
C GLY A 107 -29.69 -43.77 -43.35
N GLY A 108 -29.47 -44.55 -44.41
CA GLY A 108 -30.23 -44.41 -45.65
C GLY A 108 -31.62 -45.03 -45.57
N SER A 109 -32.65 -44.23 -45.29
CA SER A 109 -33.96 -44.21 -45.99
C SER A 109 -35.02 -43.45 -45.17
N ASP A 110 -35.59 -42.38 -45.74
CA ASP A 110 -36.87 -41.72 -45.39
C ASP A 110 -37.16 -41.23 -43.95
N GLY A 111 -36.29 -41.48 -42.97
CA GLY A 111 -36.35 -40.88 -41.63
C GLY A 111 -35.45 -39.65 -41.53
N GLY A 112 -35.97 -38.50 -41.08
CA GLY A 112 -35.23 -37.24 -40.98
C GLY A 112 -33.93 -37.32 -40.14
N LEU A 113 -33.12 -36.25 -40.19
CA LEU A 113 -31.85 -36.16 -39.45
C LEU A 113 -32.06 -36.35 -37.94
N VAL A 114 -31.48 -37.41 -37.36
CA VAL A 114 -31.50 -37.75 -35.94
C VAL A 114 -30.10 -38.07 -35.42
N LEU A 115 -29.82 -37.81 -34.14
CA LEU A 115 -28.60 -38.28 -33.46
C LEU A 115 -28.94 -39.51 -32.61
N ASP A 116 -28.11 -40.54 -32.68
CA ASP A 116 -27.97 -41.50 -31.58
C ASP A 116 -27.06 -40.93 -30.46
N PHE A 117 -26.84 -41.70 -29.39
CA PHE A 117 -26.02 -41.23 -28.28
C PHE A 117 -24.53 -41.08 -28.63
N ASP A 118 -23.96 -41.93 -29.49
CA ASP A 118 -22.56 -41.79 -29.91
C ASP A 118 -22.37 -40.57 -30.82
N GLU A 119 -23.34 -40.31 -31.70
CA GLU A 119 -23.37 -39.12 -32.55
C GLU A 119 -23.61 -37.85 -31.73
N LEU A 120 -24.36 -37.93 -30.61
CA LEU A 120 -24.44 -36.83 -29.65
C LEU A 120 -23.07 -36.50 -29.05
N LEU A 121 -22.28 -37.49 -28.63
CA LEU A 121 -20.95 -37.23 -28.05
C LEU A 121 -20.05 -36.48 -29.05
N GLU A 122 -20.11 -36.84 -30.33
CA GLU A 122 -19.45 -36.09 -31.40
C GLU A 122 -20.03 -34.67 -31.57
N CYS A 123 -21.35 -34.52 -31.53
CA CYS A 123 -22.03 -33.22 -31.64
C CYS A 123 -21.63 -32.28 -30.48
N VAL A 124 -21.53 -32.81 -29.26
CA VAL A 124 -21.05 -32.09 -28.08
C VAL A 124 -19.60 -31.65 -28.28
N ALA A 125 -18.72 -32.53 -28.75
CA ALA A 125 -17.33 -32.20 -29.04
C ALA A 125 -17.20 -31.08 -30.09
N ARG A 126 -17.94 -31.18 -31.21
CA ARG A 126 -17.98 -30.15 -32.26
C ARG A 126 -18.47 -28.81 -31.72
N CYS A 127 -19.58 -28.82 -30.97
CA CYS A 127 -20.13 -27.60 -30.38
C CYS A 127 -19.14 -26.95 -29.42
N GLY A 128 -18.46 -27.72 -28.56
CA GLY A 128 -17.47 -27.19 -27.63
C GLY A 128 -16.30 -26.52 -28.35
N VAL A 129 -15.68 -27.19 -29.32
CA VAL A 129 -14.54 -26.64 -30.09
C VAL A 129 -14.92 -25.35 -30.81
N VAL A 130 -16.13 -25.26 -31.35
CA VAL A 130 -16.62 -24.03 -31.99
C VAL A 130 -16.92 -22.94 -30.96
N LYS A 131 -17.59 -23.30 -29.86
CA LYS A 131 -18.06 -22.37 -28.83
C LYS A 131 -16.90 -21.62 -28.15
N TYR A 132 -15.83 -22.35 -27.83
CA TYR A 132 -14.65 -21.82 -27.14
C TYR A 132 -13.48 -21.44 -28.07
N ALA A 133 -13.69 -21.41 -29.39
CA ALA A 133 -12.65 -21.06 -30.36
C ALA A 133 -12.03 -19.66 -30.15
N GLY A 134 -12.76 -18.76 -29.46
CA GLY A 134 -12.31 -17.42 -29.09
C GLY A 134 -11.39 -17.37 -27.85
N VAL A 135 -11.08 -18.53 -27.24
CA VAL A 135 -10.24 -18.65 -26.03
C VAL A 135 -8.97 -19.44 -26.39
N PRO A 136 -7.87 -18.78 -26.81
CA PRO A 136 -6.66 -19.46 -27.30
C PRO A 136 -6.01 -20.42 -26.30
N GLN A 137 -6.25 -20.23 -25.01
CA GLN A 137 -5.72 -21.04 -23.91
C GLN A 137 -6.42 -22.41 -23.80
N MET A 138 -7.63 -22.55 -24.35
CA MET A 138 -8.39 -23.80 -24.31
C MET A 138 -8.05 -24.67 -25.52
N LYS A 139 -7.50 -25.86 -25.26
CA LYS A 139 -7.26 -26.87 -26.31
C LYS A 139 -8.55 -27.62 -26.63
N PRO A 140 -8.65 -28.35 -27.75
CA PRO A 140 -9.89 -29.06 -28.11
C PRO A 140 -10.48 -29.92 -26.98
N ARG A 141 -9.64 -30.65 -26.23
CA ARG A 141 -10.07 -31.43 -25.05
C ARG A 141 -10.74 -30.59 -23.97
N ASP A 142 -10.23 -29.36 -23.75
CA ASP A 142 -10.71 -28.44 -22.72
C ASP A 142 -12.04 -27.84 -23.17
N CYS A 143 -12.17 -27.50 -24.45
CA CYS A 143 -13.41 -27.05 -25.06
C CYS A 143 -14.52 -28.13 -25.01
N VAL A 144 -14.17 -29.40 -25.24
CA VAL A 144 -15.10 -30.54 -25.15
C VAL A 144 -15.55 -30.73 -23.70
N ARG A 145 -14.60 -30.69 -22.74
CA ARG A 145 -14.91 -30.80 -21.31
C ARG A 145 -15.82 -29.68 -20.85
N ALA A 146 -15.55 -28.44 -21.27
CA ALA A 146 -16.36 -27.28 -20.95
C ALA A 146 -17.80 -27.45 -21.47
N MET A 147 -17.97 -27.82 -22.74
CA MET A 147 -19.31 -28.07 -23.31
C MET A 147 -20.07 -29.19 -22.59
N ALA A 148 -19.39 -30.29 -22.24
CA ALA A 148 -20.00 -31.37 -21.47
C ALA A 148 -20.41 -30.89 -20.06
N SER A 149 -19.56 -30.11 -19.39
CA SER A 149 -19.84 -29.57 -18.05
C SER A 149 -21.02 -28.59 -18.04
N GLU A 150 -21.20 -27.79 -19.10
CA GLU A 150 -22.36 -26.89 -19.24
C GLU A 150 -23.65 -27.68 -19.44
N ILE A 151 -23.63 -28.71 -20.29
CA ILE A 151 -24.80 -29.60 -20.51
C ILE A 151 -25.23 -30.26 -19.20
N LEU A 152 -24.25 -30.70 -18.41
CA LEU A 152 -24.47 -31.36 -17.13
C LEU A 152 -24.83 -30.37 -16.00
N GLY A 153 -24.66 -29.07 -16.22
CA GLY A 153 -24.92 -28.02 -15.23
C GLY A 153 -23.83 -27.90 -14.14
N ASP A 154 -22.62 -28.41 -14.40
CA ASP A 154 -21.50 -28.39 -13.44
C ASP A 154 -20.80 -27.03 -13.39
N LYS A 155 -20.66 -26.38 -14.56
CA LYS A 155 -19.98 -25.10 -14.75
C LYS A 155 -20.69 -24.29 -15.82
N ASP A 156 -20.64 -22.97 -15.70
CA ASP A 156 -21.06 -22.04 -16.75
C ASP A 156 -19.87 -21.63 -17.64
N GLU A 157 -20.12 -20.74 -18.60
CA GLU A 157 -19.11 -20.25 -19.53
C GLU A 157 -17.99 -19.47 -18.81
N GLU A 158 -18.31 -18.71 -17.78
CA GLU A 158 -17.34 -17.91 -17.02
C GLU A 158 -16.37 -18.82 -16.24
N ALA A 159 -16.89 -19.78 -15.48
CA ALA A 159 -16.08 -20.73 -14.73
C ALA A 159 -15.16 -21.55 -15.63
N ASN A 160 -15.66 -21.98 -16.80
CA ASN A 160 -14.85 -22.72 -17.78
C ASN A 160 -13.74 -21.84 -18.39
N VAL A 161 -14.02 -20.58 -18.73
CA VAL A 161 -12.98 -19.68 -19.24
C VAL A 161 -11.94 -19.35 -18.17
N HIS A 162 -12.36 -19.06 -16.93
CA HIS A 162 -11.45 -18.70 -15.84
C HIS A 162 -10.53 -19.86 -15.45
N GLU A 163 -10.97 -21.11 -15.52
CA GLU A 163 -10.11 -22.28 -15.27
C GLU A 163 -8.83 -22.29 -16.13
N HIS A 164 -8.90 -21.74 -17.33
CA HIS A 164 -7.79 -21.71 -18.29
C HIS A 164 -7.12 -20.33 -18.45
N THR A 165 -7.77 -19.26 -18.02
CA THR A 165 -7.32 -17.89 -18.31
C THR A 165 -7.01 -17.07 -17.06
N TYR A 166 -7.54 -17.44 -15.90
CA TYR A 166 -7.33 -16.70 -14.66
C TYR A 166 -5.86 -16.75 -14.24
N ILE A 167 -5.28 -15.60 -13.95
CA ILE A 167 -3.88 -15.50 -13.53
C ILE A 167 -3.82 -15.75 -12.03
N LYS A 168 -3.39 -16.96 -11.65
CA LYS A 168 -3.24 -17.37 -10.25
C LYS A 168 -1.83 -17.11 -9.75
N VAL A 169 -1.72 -16.56 -8.55
CA VAL A 169 -0.42 -16.33 -7.89
C VAL A 169 -0.48 -16.85 -6.46
N GLU A 170 0.47 -17.71 -6.09
CA GLU A 170 0.62 -18.13 -4.70
C GLU A 170 1.14 -16.96 -3.86
N ARG A 171 0.41 -16.63 -2.81
CA ARG A 171 0.78 -15.55 -1.89
C ARG A 171 1.89 -15.99 -0.94
N PHE A 172 2.78 -15.06 -0.59
CA PHE A 172 3.81 -15.27 0.42
C PHE A 172 3.21 -15.61 1.79
N ASP A 173 3.66 -16.70 2.41
CA ASP A 173 3.25 -17.13 3.74
C ASP A 173 4.35 -16.83 4.77
N PHE A 174 4.27 -15.63 5.36
CA PHE A 174 5.23 -15.14 6.35
C PHE A 174 5.23 -15.93 7.67
N ARG A 175 4.26 -16.84 7.89
CA ARG A 175 4.20 -17.70 9.10
C ARG A 175 4.89 -19.04 8.92
N LYS A 176 5.34 -19.39 7.71
CA LYS A 176 6.01 -20.67 7.43
C LYS A 176 7.54 -20.59 7.23
N PRO A 177 8.35 -20.00 8.13
CA PRO A 177 9.76 -20.40 8.20
C PRO A 177 9.87 -21.85 8.67
N ALA A 178 10.82 -22.61 8.12
CA ALA A 178 11.13 -23.99 8.56
C ALA A 178 11.66 -24.05 10.01
N GLU A 179 12.05 -22.91 10.58
CA GLU A 179 12.47 -22.72 11.97
C GLU A 179 11.88 -21.38 12.46
N PHE A 180 10.74 -21.42 13.16
CA PHE A 180 10.12 -20.20 13.71
C PHE A 180 10.98 -19.70 14.88
N ASP A 181 11.75 -18.65 14.65
CA ASP A 181 12.46 -17.94 15.72
C ASP A 181 11.46 -17.09 16.52
N THR A 182 11.26 -17.45 17.79
CA THR A 182 10.39 -16.71 18.72
C THR A 182 10.80 -15.25 18.89
N SER A 183 12.05 -14.88 18.57
CA SER A 183 12.50 -13.49 18.58
C SER A 183 11.77 -12.61 17.55
N LEU A 184 11.15 -13.22 16.53
CA LEU A 184 10.40 -12.56 15.47
C LEU A 184 8.91 -12.38 15.82
N GLU A 185 8.43 -12.85 16.97
CA GLU A 185 7.02 -12.69 17.37
C GLU A 185 6.52 -11.23 17.32
N PRO A 186 7.29 -10.22 17.81
CA PRO A 186 6.86 -8.82 17.69
C PRO A 186 6.73 -8.35 16.25
N TRP A 187 7.62 -8.81 15.36
CA TRP A 187 7.55 -8.50 13.94
C TRP A 187 6.32 -9.13 13.29
N VAL A 188 6.07 -10.41 13.53
CA VAL A 188 4.92 -11.14 12.99
C VAL A 188 3.60 -10.50 13.43
N ALA A 189 3.50 -10.12 14.71
CA ALA A 189 2.32 -9.44 15.27
C ALA A 189 2.05 -8.08 14.59
N VAL A 190 3.11 -7.35 14.23
CA VAL A 190 2.99 -6.09 13.49
C VAL A 190 2.63 -6.35 12.02
N TRP A 191 3.36 -7.23 11.32
CA TRP A 191 3.18 -7.49 9.89
C TRP A 191 1.79 -8.04 9.55
N GLU A 192 1.25 -8.92 10.39
CA GLU A 192 -0.10 -9.46 10.23
C GLU A 192 -1.18 -8.38 10.13
N ARG A 193 -0.95 -7.22 10.75
CA ARG A 193 -1.88 -6.09 10.78
C ARG A 193 -1.65 -5.09 9.64
N VAL A 194 -0.54 -5.18 8.89
CA VAL A 194 -0.22 -4.25 7.80
C VAL A 194 -1.19 -4.46 6.63
N LYS A 195 -1.89 -3.39 6.21
CA LYS A 195 -2.90 -3.42 5.14
C LYS A 195 -2.45 -2.65 3.89
N VAL A 196 -1.86 -3.38 2.94
CA VAL A 196 -1.27 -2.82 1.70
C VAL A 196 -1.58 -3.66 0.44
N PHE A 197 -2.59 -4.52 0.54
CA PHE A 197 -2.94 -5.50 -0.49
C PHE A 197 -3.64 -4.89 -1.72
N ASP A 198 -3.88 -3.59 -1.69
CA ASP A 198 -4.52 -2.77 -2.72
C ASP A 198 -3.50 -2.01 -3.61
N ILE A 199 -2.19 -2.20 -3.38
CA ILE A 199 -1.14 -1.51 -4.13
C ILE A 199 -0.75 -2.33 -5.37
N TYR A 200 -0.46 -1.63 -6.47
CA TYR A 200 -0.04 -2.21 -7.75
C TYR A 200 1.01 -3.31 -7.58
N GLY A 201 0.79 -4.45 -8.24
CA GLY A 201 1.70 -5.59 -8.25
C GLY A 201 1.60 -6.52 -7.03
N PHE A 202 0.75 -6.24 -6.03
CA PHE A 202 0.48 -7.20 -4.96
C PHE A 202 -0.14 -8.48 -5.55
N PRO A 203 0.23 -9.72 -5.13
CA PRO A 203 1.19 -10.07 -4.07
C PRO A 203 2.65 -10.28 -4.52
N LEU A 204 3.02 -9.94 -5.76
CA LEU A 204 4.33 -10.28 -6.34
C LEU A 204 5.52 -9.71 -5.57
N TRP A 205 5.37 -8.54 -4.95
CA TRP A 205 6.43 -7.87 -4.18
C TRP A 205 6.39 -8.18 -2.68
N GLU A 206 5.35 -8.88 -2.18
CA GLU A 206 5.04 -8.97 -0.75
C GLU A 206 6.22 -9.49 0.08
N GLN A 207 6.84 -10.59 -0.36
CA GLN A 207 7.98 -11.19 0.32
C GLN A 207 9.17 -10.22 0.41
N ALA A 208 9.51 -9.55 -0.68
CA ALA A 208 10.68 -8.67 -0.72
C ALA A 208 10.47 -7.40 0.14
N VAL A 209 9.25 -6.88 0.20
CA VAL A 209 8.90 -5.78 1.12
C VAL A 209 8.93 -6.24 2.57
N HIS A 210 8.36 -7.42 2.87
CA HIS A 210 8.42 -8.02 4.21
C HIS A 210 9.88 -8.16 4.68
N ASP A 211 10.73 -8.80 3.89
CA ASP A 211 12.12 -9.06 4.26
C ASP A 211 12.93 -7.76 4.39
N GLY A 212 12.67 -6.79 3.51
CA GLY A 212 13.31 -5.48 3.53
C GLY A 212 12.96 -4.64 4.77
N LEU A 213 11.71 -4.68 5.22
CA LEU A 213 11.27 -4.00 6.43
C LEU A 213 11.73 -4.74 7.69
N LEU A 214 11.69 -6.08 7.70
CA LEU A 214 12.21 -6.90 8.80
C LEU A 214 13.69 -6.60 9.05
N ALA A 215 14.49 -6.48 7.99
CA ALA A 215 15.92 -6.14 8.09
C ALA A 215 16.20 -4.78 8.75
N GLN A 216 15.21 -3.87 8.80
CA GLN A 216 15.32 -2.54 9.39
C GLN A 216 14.40 -2.35 10.61
N PHE A 217 13.74 -3.42 11.08
CA PHE A 217 12.61 -3.28 12.00
C PHE A 217 12.99 -2.59 13.32
N SER A 218 14.15 -2.91 13.89
CA SER A 218 14.62 -2.28 15.13
C SER A 218 14.88 -0.77 14.96
N GLU A 219 15.45 -0.35 13.82
CA GLU A 219 15.67 1.07 13.52
C GLU A 219 14.34 1.79 13.30
N LEU A 220 13.41 1.18 12.56
CA LEU A 220 12.09 1.74 12.31
C LEU A 220 11.27 1.87 13.61
N GLN A 221 11.39 0.93 14.55
CA GLN A 221 10.79 1.05 15.87
C GLN A 221 11.39 2.21 16.68
N SER A 222 12.72 2.38 16.65
CA SER A 222 13.39 3.50 17.31
C SER A 222 12.97 4.85 16.73
N ILE A 223 12.82 4.92 15.40
CA ILE A 223 12.32 6.11 14.70
C ILE A 223 10.89 6.40 15.11
N PHE A 224 9.99 5.42 15.00
CA PHE A 224 8.60 5.57 15.37
C PHE A 224 8.46 6.11 16.81
N ALA A 225 9.14 5.47 17.76
CA ALA A 225 9.13 5.89 19.16
C ALA A 225 9.70 7.29 19.39
N ALA A 226 10.65 7.76 18.57
CA ALA A 226 11.20 9.10 18.67
C ALA A 226 10.20 10.19 18.28
N TYR A 227 9.36 9.92 17.28
CA TYR A 227 8.32 10.85 16.84
C TYR A 227 7.08 10.76 17.73
N ALA A 228 6.71 9.57 18.22
CA ALA A 228 5.60 9.34 19.16
C ALA A 228 5.91 9.69 20.64
N ALA A 229 7.08 10.30 20.90
CA ALA A 229 7.57 10.58 22.25
C ALA A 229 6.82 11.71 22.98
N GLY A 230 5.91 12.42 22.30
CA GLY A 230 5.17 13.56 22.87
C GLY A 230 4.06 13.18 23.85
N SER A 231 3.74 11.89 23.99
CA SER A 231 2.63 11.42 24.84
C SER A 231 3.01 11.34 26.33
N LEU A 232 2.14 11.90 27.19
CA LEU A 232 2.22 11.76 28.65
C LEU A 232 1.98 10.33 29.13
N GLU A 233 1.38 9.46 28.30
CA GLU A 233 1.16 8.05 28.66
C GLU A 233 2.46 7.24 28.62
N GLY A 234 3.51 7.77 28.00
CA GLY A 234 4.88 7.25 28.06
C GLY A 234 5.11 5.97 27.26
N SER A 235 4.10 5.44 26.55
CA SER A 235 4.23 4.23 25.74
C SER A 235 4.95 4.48 24.41
N ALA A 236 4.92 5.72 23.87
CA ALA A 236 5.42 6.06 22.54
C ALA A 236 4.96 5.04 21.46
N THR A 237 3.74 4.51 21.62
CA THR A 237 3.12 3.48 20.76
C THR A 237 2.25 4.05 19.67
N ASP A 238 1.92 5.33 19.78
CA ASP A 238 0.86 5.99 19.04
C ASP A 238 1.42 7.31 18.51
N MET A 239 1.44 7.48 17.19
CA MET A 239 1.93 8.69 16.52
C MET A 239 0.77 9.52 16.01
N ASP A 240 0.58 10.74 16.52
CA ASP A 240 -0.47 11.63 16.04
C ASP A 240 -0.13 12.27 14.68
N PHE A 241 -1.08 13.04 14.15
CA PHE A 241 -0.94 13.65 12.83
C PHE A 241 0.17 14.71 12.77
N ASP A 242 0.38 15.47 13.84
CA ASP A 242 1.41 16.51 13.90
C ASP A 242 2.80 15.86 14.07
N GLU A 243 2.90 14.79 14.86
CA GLU A 243 4.09 13.94 14.98
C GLU A 243 4.46 13.27 13.65
N PHE A 244 3.45 12.80 12.90
CA PHE A 244 3.65 12.26 11.56
C PHE A 244 4.08 13.35 10.56
N ASN A 245 3.52 14.55 10.63
CA ASN A 245 3.94 15.68 9.80
C ASN A 245 5.41 16.05 10.06
N ASP A 246 5.82 16.07 11.33
CA ASP A 246 7.23 16.24 11.71
C ASP A 246 8.12 15.17 11.05
N PHE A 247 7.71 13.90 11.08
CA PHE A 247 8.44 12.81 10.42
C PHE A 247 8.59 13.03 8.92
N VAL A 248 7.52 13.41 8.25
CA VAL A 248 7.51 13.68 6.80
C VAL A 248 8.46 14.80 6.44
N ILE A 249 8.43 15.90 7.19
CA ILE A 249 9.26 17.08 6.96
C ILE A 249 10.73 16.78 7.24
N ASP A 250 11.03 16.16 8.38
CA ASP A 250 12.39 15.85 8.79
C ASP A 250 13.05 14.87 7.82
N CYS A 251 12.30 13.93 7.25
CA CYS A 251 12.80 12.96 6.29
C CYS A 251 12.80 13.45 4.83
N ASP A 252 12.37 14.68 4.54
CA ASP A 252 12.29 15.24 3.18
C ASP A 252 11.52 14.32 2.20
N LEU A 253 10.39 13.79 2.66
CA LEU A 253 9.57 12.88 1.86
C LEU A 253 8.76 13.57 0.75
N PRO A 254 8.24 14.81 0.94
CA PRO A 254 7.49 15.49 -0.11
C PRO A 254 8.30 15.70 -1.38
N THR A 255 7.65 15.62 -2.53
CA THR A 255 8.22 15.97 -3.83
C THR A 255 7.36 17.04 -4.49
N LYS A 256 7.83 17.55 -5.63
CA LYS A 256 7.06 18.53 -6.42
C LYS A 256 5.69 18.01 -6.85
N GLU A 257 5.58 16.72 -7.16
CA GLU A 257 4.32 16.11 -7.63
C GLU A 257 3.54 15.38 -6.52
N TYR A 258 4.16 15.14 -5.37
CA TYR A 258 3.55 14.42 -4.25
C TYR A 258 3.81 15.14 -2.93
N GLY A 259 2.82 15.93 -2.50
CA GLY A 259 2.88 16.75 -1.29
C GLY A 259 2.16 16.14 -0.09
N PHE A 260 2.24 16.84 1.04
CA PHE A 260 1.66 16.40 2.31
C PHE A 260 0.13 16.22 2.24
N ASP A 261 -0.59 17.02 1.46
CA ASP A 261 -2.04 16.86 1.26
C ASP A 261 -2.42 15.44 0.79
N THR A 262 -1.58 14.81 -0.04
CA THR A 262 -1.85 13.44 -0.50
C THR A 262 -1.47 12.40 0.57
N MET A 263 -0.41 12.66 1.34
CA MET A 263 -0.05 11.83 2.50
C MET A 263 -1.14 11.90 3.58
N GLN A 264 -1.77 13.05 3.79
CA GLN A 264 -2.89 13.22 4.70
C GLN A 264 -4.06 12.31 4.34
N LEU A 265 -4.44 12.24 3.05
CA LEU A 265 -5.51 11.32 2.61
C LEU A 265 -5.16 9.85 2.93
N GLN A 266 -3.89 9.48 2.81
CA GLN A 266 -3.42 8.13 3.14
C GLN A 266 -3.41 7.90 4.66
N TYR A 267 -3.04 8.90 5.46
CA TYR A 267 -3.08 8.85 6.92
C TYR A 267 -4.52 8.66 7.42
N GLU A 268 -5.45 9.44 6.89
CA GLU A 268 -6.87 9.31 7.22
C GLU A 268 -7.42 7.93 6.83
N GLU A 269 -6.98 7.39 5.68
CA GLU A 269 -7.36 6.05 5.24
C GLU A 269 -6.78 4.94 6.11
N ALA A 270 -5.52 5.04 6.54
CA ALA A 270 -4.91 4.08 7.46
C ALA A 270 -5.74 3.97 8.75
N ASN A 271 -6.25 5.11 9.23
CA ASN A 271 -7.11 5.20 10.41
C ASN A 271 -8.59 4.84 10.16
N LYS A 272 -9.05 4.61 8.91
CA LYS A 272 -10.46 4.24 8.62
C LYS A 272 -10.73 2.80 9.06
N GLY A 273 -11.00 2.64 10.35
CA GLY A 273 -11.25 1.36 11.00
C GLY A 273 -10.75 1.32 12.43
N SER A 274 -9.93 2.29 12.84
CA SER A 274 -9.59 2.53 14.23
C SER A 274 -10.50 3.59 14.85
N THR A 275 -10.68 3.52 16.16
CA THR A 275 -11.37 4.57 16.93
C THR A 275 -10.44 5.69 17.38
N ASP A 276 -9.13 5.50 17.22
CA ASP A 276 -8.11 6.49 17.52
C ASP A 276 -7.74 7.31 16.26
N LYS A 277 -7.05 8.44 16.48
CA LYS A 277 -6.62 9.37 15.43
C LYS A 277 -5.09 9.35 15.26
N VAL A 278 -4.47 8.23 15.63
CA VAL A 278 -3.03 8.05 15.79
C VAL A 278 -2.62 6.81 15.02
N LEU A 279 -1.41 6.80 14.46
CA LEU A 279 -0.85 5.61 13.84
C LEU A 279 -0.22 4.74 14.91
N GLU A 280 -0.59 3.45 14.92
CA GLU A 280 0.23 2.42 15.54
C GLU A 280 1.40 2.01 14.61
N MET A 281 2.37 1.26 15.12
CA MET A 281 3.54 0.79 14.35
C MET A 281 3.17 0.11 13.02
N HIS A 282 2.12 -0.70 12.98
CA HIS A 282 1.70 -1.39 11.75
C HIS A 282 1.11 -0.44 10.69
N GLU A 283 0.43 0.61 11.12
CA GLU A 283 -0.09 1.67 10.23
C GLU A 283 1.03 2.59 9.76
N PHE A 284 2.02 2.88 10.62
CA PHE A 284 3.24 3.57 10.21
C PHE A 284 3.98 2.80 9.11
N LEU A 285 4.17 1.48 9.25
CA LEU A 285 4.78 0.67 8.19
C LEU A 285 3.94 0.67 6.90
N ALA A 286 2.61 0.59 7.01
CA ALA A 286 1.73 0.71 5.84
C ALA A 286 1.87 2.08 5.16
N MET A 287 2.01 3.15 5.95
CA MET A 287 2.28 4.50 5.45
C MET A 287 3.63 4.56 4.72
N LEU A 288 4.71 3.97 5.25
CA LEU A 288 5.99 3.93 4.54
C LEU A 288 5.87 3.24 3.17
N ILE A 289 5.15 2.13 3.09
CA ILE A 289 4.90 1.42 1.82
C ILE A 289 4.10 2.30 0.86
N ARG A 290 3.00 2.91 1.29
CA ARG A 290 2.14 3.77 0.45
C ARG A 290 2.87 5.05 -0.01
N ILE A 291 3.59 5.71 0.89
CA ILE A 291 4.39 6.91 0.60
C ILE A 291 5.46 6.56 -0.41
N SER A 292 6.21 5.47 -0.22
CA SER A 292 7.28 5.09 -1.14
C SER A 292 6.76 4.85 -2.57
N PHE A 293 5.64 4.15 -2.69
CA PHE A 293 4.98 3.89 -3.97
C PHE A 293 4.46 5.19 -4.60
N ALA A 294 3.74 6.01 -3.84
CA ALA A 294 3.13 7.24 -4.35
C ALA A 294 4.19 8.30 -4.70
N ARG A 295 5.26 8.40 -3.91
CA ARG A 295 6.40 9.27 -4.16
C ARG A 295 7.12 8.93 -5.45
N ALA A 296 7.33 7.63 -5.71
CA ALA A 296 7.98 7.16 -6.93
C ALA A 296 7.05 7.13 -8.15
N ASN A 297 5.73 7.08 -7.93
CA ASN A 297 4.71 7.02 -8.98
C ASN A 297 3.56 8.00 -8.70
N PRO A 298 3.74 9.34 -8.78
CA PRO A 298 2.78 10.32 -8.29
C PRO A 298 1.36 10.20 -8.86
N GLN A 299 1.22 9.88 -10.16
CA GLN A 299 -0.08 9.67 -10.79
C GLN A 299 -0.80 8.43 -10.24
N ALA A 300 -0.08 7.31 -10.11
CA ALA A 300 -0.63 6.08 -9.52
C ALA A 300 -0.95 6.28 -8.03
N GLY A 301 -0.07 6.98 -7.30
CA GLY A 301 -0.26 7.32 -5.90
C GLY A 301 -1.52 8.16 -5.64
N MET A 302 -1.80 9.13 -6.51
CA MET A 302 -3.03 9.94 -6.43
C MET A 302 -4.30 9.10 -6.68
N LEU A 303 -4.26 8.17 -7.63
CA LEU A 303 -5.38 7.25 -7.89
C LEU A 303 -5.61 6.28 -6.73
N LEU A 304 -4.53 5.77 -6.13
CA LEU A 304 -4.56 4.93 -4.94
C LEU A 304 -5.18 5.69 -3.75
N ALA A 305 -4.72 6.91 -3.48
CA ALA A 305 -5.24 7.74 -2.39
C ALA A 305 -6.74 8.08 -2.55
N LYS A 306 -7.23 8.17 -3.79
CA LYS A 306 -8.63 8.47 -4.11
C LYS A 306 -9.53 7.23 -4.27
N LYS A 307 -8.98 6.01 -4.14
CA LYS A 307 -9.69 4.75 -4.40
C LYS A 307 -10.45 4.75 -5.74
N SER A 308 -9.79 5.14 -6.82
CA SER A 308 -10.41 5.09 -8.14
C SER A 308 -10.62 3.63 -8.58
N ASP A 309 -11.87 3.28 -8.94
CA ASP A 309 -12.25 1.93 -9.41
C ASP A 309 -11.47 1.45 -10.66
N ASN A 310 -10.80 2.36 -11.38
CA ASN A 310 -10.01 2.07 -12.57
C ASN A 310 -8.50 2.06 -12.28
N PHE A 311 -8.07 1.35 -11.24
CA PHE A 311 -6.65 1.24 -10.91
C PHE A 311 -5.90 0.33 -11.89
N LYS A 312 -5.65 0.85 -13.09
CA LYS A 312 -4.76 0.28 -14.13
C LYS A 312 -3.47 1.08 -14.28
N ALA A 313 -3.15 1.90 -13.27
CA ALA A 313 -2.01 2.80 -13.33
C ALA A 313 -0.71 1.98 -13.26
N LYS A 314 -0.02 1.90 -14.40
CA LYS A 314 1.31 1.31 -14.49
C LYS A 314 2.24 2.02 -13.50
N ALA A 315 3.00 1.24 -12.73
CA ALA A 315 4.08 1.75 -11.91
C ALA A 315 5.40 1.67 -12.68
N ASP A 316 6.04 2.80 -12.92
CA ASP A 316 7.38 2.82 -13.54
C ASP A 316 8.48 2.51 -12.51
N SER A 317 8.19 2.72 -11.22
CA SER A 317 9.07 2.41 -10.09
C SER A 317 8.31 1.58 -9.04
N PRO A 318 8.14 0.26 -9.27
CA PRO A 318 7.33 -0.59 -8.40
C PRO A 318 8.00 -0.90 -7.06
N LEU A 319 7.21 -1.47 -6.15
CA LEU A 319 7.74 -2.13 -4.94
C LEU A 319 8.50 -3.41 -5.35
N PRO A 320 9.54 -3.81 -4.60
CA PRO A 320 10.04 -3.22 -3.34
C PRO A 320 11.00 -2.03 -3.52
N ASP A 321 11.53 -1.81 -4.72
CA ASP A 321 12.70 -0.94 -4.94
C ASP A 321 12.50 0.51 -4.48
N CYS A 322 11.31 1.07 -4.72
CA CYS A 322 10.98 2.43 -4.29
C CYS A 322 10.94 2.57 -2.75
N LEU A 323 10.49 1.54 -2.02
CA LEU A 323 10.50 1.50 -0.56
C LEU A 323 11.92 1.46 -0.02
N LEU A 324 12.73 0.51 -0.51
CA LEU A 324 14.10 0.34 -0.02
C LEU A 324 14.94 1.57 -0.33
N SER A 325 14.77 2.17 -1.52
CA SER A 325 15.43 3.42 -1.89
C SER A 325 15.01 4.57 -0.97
N MET A 326 13.71 4.70 -0.67
CA MET A 326 13.22 5.74 0.23
C MET A 326 13.77 5.58 1.66
N ILE A 327 13.77 4.36 2.18
CA ILE A 327 14.30 4.07 3.52
C ILE A 327 15.77 4.46 3.62
N GLN A 328 16.60 4.02 2.66
CA GLN A 328 18.05 4.22 2.70
C GLN A 328 18.47 5.66 2.42
N GLN A 329 17.79 6.36 1.51
CA GLN A 329 18.22 7.69 1.07
C GLN A 329 17.61 8.83 1.89
N PHE A 330 16.42 8.62 2.48
CA PHE A 330 15.63 9.68 3.11
C PHE A 330 15.35 9.41 4.58
N ILE A 331 14.88 8.21 4.93
CA ILE A 331 14.45 7.94 6.31
C ILE A 331 15.64 7.72 7.24
N LEU A 332 16.48 6.70 6.99
CA LEU A 332 17.57 6.34 7.89
C LEU A 332 18.59 7.47 8.12
N PRO A 333 18.94 8.31 7.11
CA PRO A 333 19.87 9.41 7.31
C PRO A 333 19.29 10.59 8.11
N ASN A 334 17.98 10.85 7.99
CA ASN A 334 17.40 12.11 8.45
C ASN A 334 16.46 11.97 9.66
N ALA A 335 15.86 10.80 9.85
CA ALA A 335 14.89 10.58 10.92
C ALA A 335 15.51 10.69 12.32
N ARG A 336 14.73 11.26 13.26
CA ARG A 336 15.04 11.21 14.69
C ARG A 336 15.04 9.76 15.18
N ARG A 337 15.92 9.47 16.14
CA ARG A 337 16.00 8.19 16.86
C ARG A 337 15.76 8.42 18.34
N ASN A 338 15.27 7.41 19.04
CA ASN A 338 15.15 7.48 20.49
C ASN A 338 16.55 7.49 21.12
N ASN A 339 17.04 8.67 21.48
CA ASN A 339 18.41 8.90 21.94
C ASN A 339 18.47 9.59 23.31
N ALA A 340 17.40 9.52 24.11
CA ALA A 340 17.30 10.27 25.37
C ALA A 340 18.49 10.01 26.31
N ALA A 341 18.91 8.75 26.45
CA ALA A 341 20.04 8.34 27.26
C ALA A 341 21.40 8.76 26.67
N GLU A 342 21.52 8.80 25.35
CA GLU A 342 22.73 9.25 24.65
C GLU A 342 22.90 10.76 24.82
N PHE A 343 21.82 11.54 24.68
CA PHE A 343 21.83 12.99 24.82
C PHE A 343 22.44 13.46 26.14
N LYS A 344 22.13 12.80 27.26
CA LYS A 344 22.71 13.12 28.58
C LYS A 344 24.22 12.85 28.64
N LYS A 345 24.71 11.89 27.86
CA LYS A 345 26.13 11.48 27.81
C LYS A 345 26.94 12.24 26.78
N THR A 346 26.29 12.92 25.84
CA THR A 346 26.95 13.62 24.72
C THR A 346 26.67 15.12 24.79
N ALA A 347 25.44 15.55 24.52
CA ALA A 347 25.07 16.95 24.44
C ALA A 347 25.16 17.68 25.79
N MET A 348 24.68 17.06 26.88
CA MET A 348 24.67 17.71 28.20
C MET A 348 26.05 17.82 28.86
N VAL A 349 27.04 17.07 28.37
CA VAL A 349 28.43 17.15 28.85
C VAL A 349 29.33 17.92 27.89
N ASP A 350 28.80 18.42 26.77
CA ASP A 350 29.54 19.26 25.85
C ASP A 350 29.97 20.55 26.57
N PRO A 351 31.28 20.89 26.56
CA PRO A 351 31.78 22.03 27.31
C PRO A 351 31.10 23.35 26.97
N LYS A 352 30.65 23.53 25.71
CA LYS A 352 29.97 24.75 25.27
C LYS A 352 28.52 24.79 25.70
N VAL A 353 27.85 23.64 25.79
CA VAL A 353 26.50 23.55 26.37
C VAL A 353 26.57 23.83 27.87
N VAL A 354 27.50 23.20 28.59
CA VAL A 354 27.69 23.42 30.05
C VAL A 354 27.99 24.89 30.35
N GLU A 355 28.93 25.50 29.63
CA GLU A 355 29.28 26.93 29.78
C GLU A 355 28.06 27.84 29.62
N VAL A 356 27.22 27.59 28.61
CA VAL A 356 26.00 28.35 28.34
C VAL A 356 24.97 28.16 29.45
N LEU A 357 24.67 26.91 29.83
CA LEU A 357 23.68 26.60 30.85
C LEU A 357 24.07 27.15 32.21
N ASP A 358 25.36 27.10 32.59
CA ASP A 358 25.84 27.67 33.84
C ASP A 358 25.74 29.20 33.84
N LYS A 359 26.10 29.86 32.72
CA LYS A 359 25.95 31.30 32.56
C LYS A 359 24.50 31.76 32.62
N ARG A 360 23.57 30.97 32.07
CA ARG A 360 22.14 31.31 31.95
C ARG A 360 21.28 30.77 33.10
N ARG A 361 21.86 30.03 34.04
CA ARG A 361 21.17 29.33 35.13
C ARG A 361 20.25 30.23 35.95
N GLU A 362 20.75 31.38 36.38
CA GLU A 362 19.97 32.32 37.21
C GLU A 362 18.76 32.88 36.43
N ALA A 363 18.99 33.32 35.19
CA ALA A 363 17.92 33.85 34.33
C ALA A 363 16.84 32.79 34.02
N LEU A 364 17.24 31.54 33.77
CA LEU A 364 16.32 30.43 33.57
C LEU A 364 15.55 30.06 34.85
N SER A 365 16.18 30.15 36.02
CA SER A 365 15.51 29.96 37.31
C SER A 365 14.45 31.02 37.54
N THR A 366 14.77 32.30 37.31
CA THR A 366 13.79 33.40 37.41
C THR A 366 12.66 33.22 36.40
N TRP A 367 12.98 32.83 35.16
CA TRP A 367 11.96 32.52 34.16
C TRP A 367 11.03 31.41 34.64
N TRP A 368 11.59 30.31 35.17
CA TRP A 368 10.81 29.18 35.68
C TRP A 368 9.85 29.60 36.80
N GLU A 369 10.33 30.38 37.77
CA GLU A 369 9.51 30.87 38.90
C GLU A 369 8.35 31.76 38.41
N MET A 370 8.61 32.61 37.43
CA MET A 370 7.59 33.49 36.83
C MET A 370 6.55 32.68 36.05
N THR A 371 6.99 31.68 35.29
CA THR A 371 6.12 30.83 34.47
C THR A 371 5.31 29.84 35.31
N SER A 372 5.89 29.29 36.39
CA SER A 372 5.19 28.36 37.27
C SER A 372 4.08 29.05 38.08
N GLY A 373 4.16 30.38 38.26
CA GLY A 373 3.17 31.13 39.03
C GLY A 373 3.11 30.70 40.49
N GLY A 374 4.23 30.21 41.05
CA GLY A 374 4.32 29.67 42.40
C GLY A 374 3.86 28.22 42.56
N LYS A 375 3.61 27.50 41.46
CA LYS A 375 3.39 26.04 41.48
C LYS A 375 4.71 25.30 41.67
N ASP A 376 4.62 24.08 42.20
CA ASP A 376 5.78 23.20 42.40
C ASP A 376 6.32 22.60 41.09
N ALA A 377 5.51 22.62 40.02
CA ALA A 377 5.87 22.11 38.70
C ALA A 377 5.17 22.88 37.58
N ILE A 378 5.79 22.91 36.40
CA ILE A 378 5.18 23.37 35.14
C ILE A 378 4.67 22.14 34.39
N ASP A 379 3.36 22.01 34.22
CA ASP A 379 2.79 20.93 33.42
C ASP A 379 3.02 21.14 31.90
N ILE A 380 2.83 20.09 31.11
CA ILE A 380 3.14 20.12 29.66
C ILE A 380 2.29 21.17 28.91
N ARG A 381 1.05 21.42 29.36
CA ARG A 381 0.17 22.42 28.73
C ARG A 381 0.66 23.82 29.02
N MET A 382 1.06 24.10 30.26
CA MET A 382 1.67 25.38 30.63
C MET A 382 2.97 25.63 29.84
N TRP A 383 3.78 24.59 29.62
CA TRP A 383 4.98 24.66 28.79
C TRP A 383 4.64 25.02 27.34
N GLU A 384 3.71 24.30 26.73
CA GLU A 384 3.24 24.57 25.36
C GLU A 384 2.66 25.98 25.22
N GLU A 385 1.75 26.39 26.10
CA GLU A 385 1.12 27.72 26.08
C GLU A 385 2.14 28.85 26.21
N HIS A 386 3.18 28.66 27.02
CA HIS A 386 4.26 29.65 27.13
C HIS A 386 5.09 29.72 25.85
N LEU A 387 5.48 28.59 25.29
CA LEU A 387 6.25 28.56 24.04
C LEU A 387 5.46 29.18 22.88
N ASP A 388 4.16 28.89 22.80
CA ASP A 388 3.25 29.46 21.80
C ASP A 388 3.09 30.97 21.98
N GLY A 389 2.89 31.44 23.22
CA GLY A 389 2.80 32.87 23.54
C GLY A 389 4.09 33.65 23.26
N LEU A 390 5.22 32.95 23.09
CA LEU A 390 6.51 33.50 22.66
C LEU A 390 6.77 33.35 21.16
N LEU A 391 5.82 32.76 20.41
CA LEU A 391 5.94 32.45 18.98
C LEU A 391 7.13 31.55 18.66
N LEU A 392 7.52 30.69 19.60
CA LEU A 392 8.67 29.79 19.43
C LEU A 392 8.36 28.63 18.48
N PHE A 393 7.09 28.28 18.32
CA PHE A 393 6.63 27.32 17.32
C PHE A 393 6.60 27.97 15.94
N SER A 394 7.62 27.68 15.14
CA SER A 394 7.81 28.33 13.85
C SER A 394 8.60 27.45 12.89
N ASP A 395 8.46 27.73 11.60
CA ASP A 395 9.24 27.12 10.52
C ASP A 395 9.64 28.23 9.56
N ILE A 396 10.82 28.79 9.78
CA ILE A 396 11.29 29.98 9.08
C ILE A 396 12.60 29.69 8.35
N GLN A 397 12.83 30.46 7.29
CA GLN A 397 14.12 30.50 6.61
C GLN A 397 14.75 31.88 6.81
N VAL A 398 16.03 31.88 7.17
CA VAL A 398 16.84 33.09 7.37
C VAL A 398 17.95 33.10 6.31
N GLU A 399 18.02 34.17 5.54
CA GLU A 399 19.09 34.41 4.56
C GLU A 399 20.28 35.08 5.27
N ALA A 400 21.44 34.44 5.23
CA ALA A 400 22.68 35.02 5.74
C ALA A 400 23.28 36.02 4.75
N ALA A 401 24.22 36.85 5.21
CA ALA A 401 24.85 37.88 4.39
C ALA A 401 25.64 37.34 3.17
N ASP A 402 26.02 36.06 3.20
CA ASP A 402 26.68 35.36 2.10
C ASP A 402 25.69 34.73 1.10
N GLY A 403 24.38 34.93 1.32
CA GLY A 403 23.29 34.38 0.51
C GLY A 403 22.90 32.95 0.86
N SER A 404 23.50 32.34 1.91
CA SER A 404 23.10 31.01 2.36
C SER A 404 21.76 31.05 3.11
N MET A 405 20.93 30.02 2.89
CA MET A 405 19.61 29.90 3.51
C MET A 405 19.65 28.90 4.66
N HIS A 406 19.24 29.35 5.84
CA HIS A 406 19.20 28.53 7.06
C HIS A 406 17.76 28.35 7.54
N ARG A 407 17.31 27.11 7.67
CA ARG A 407 15.99 26.78 8.19
C ARG A 407 16.05 26.61 9.72
N CYS A 408 15.17 27.31 10.43
CA CYS A 408 14.94 27.13 11.86
C CYS A 408 13.52 26.63 12.04
N ARG A 409 13.37 25.44 12.62
CA ARG A 409 12.05 24.80 12.76
C ARG A 409 11.89 24.24 14.15
N PHE A 410 10.84 24.65 14.84
CA PHE A 410 10.46 24.10 16.13
C PHE A 410 8.95 23.88 16.19
N SER A 411 8.53 22.66 16.51
CA SER A 411 7.14 22.24 16.51
C SER A 411 6.64 21.90 17.93
N VAL A 412 5.31 21.85 18.10
CA VAL A 412 4.68 21.40 19.34
C VAL A 412 5.12 19.96 19.70
N PRO A 413 5.10 18.97 18.78
CA PRO A 413 5.59 17.63 19.10
C PRO A 413 7.06 17.58 19.55
N GLN A 414 7.94 18.41 18.97
CA GLN A 414 9.33 18.50 19.41
C GLN A 414 9.46 19.02 20.85
N ALA A 415 8.67 20.03 21.22
CA ALA A 415 8.63 20.54 22.59
C ALA A 415 8.11 19.50 23.59
N LYS A 416 7.04 18.78 23.23
CA LYS A 416 6.48 17.69 24.04
C LYS A 416 7.48 16.55 24.22
N ALA A 417 8.13 16.12 23.14
CA ALA A 417 9.15 15.08 23.21
C ALA A 417 10.34 15.49 24.09
N ALA A 418 10.79 16.74 24.00
CA ALA A 418 11.85 17.26 24.88
C ALA A 418 11.43 17.27 26.36
N PHE A 419 10.19 17.66 26.65
CA PHE A 419 9.59 17.61 27.98
C PHE A 419 9.55 16.19 28.52
N CYS A 420 8.90 15.26 27.80
CA CYS A 420 8.74 13.87 28.22
C CYS A 420 10.08 13.14 28.38
N ALA A 421 11.08 13.42 27.55
CA ALA A 421 12.39 12.80 27.63
C ALA A 421 13.25 13.30 28.80
N SER A 422 12.96 14.49 29.33
CA SER A 422 13.78 15.15 30.35
C SER A 422 13.20 15.05 31.74
N CYS A 423 11.86 15.13 31.87
CA CYS A 423 11.17 15.02 33.14
C CYS A 423 11.23 13.59 33.69
N ALA A 424 11.56 13.44 34.98
CA ALA A 424 11.56 12.14 35.64
C ALA A 424 10.15 11.53 35.74
N GLU A 425 9.15 12.39 35.99
CA GLU A 425 7.73 12.02 36.00
C GLU A 425 6.94 13.04 35.16
N PRO A 426 6.85 12.88 33.82
CA PRO A 426 6.22 13.87 32.94
C PRO A 426 4.77 14.22 33.33
N LYS A 427 4.03 13.26 33.92
CA LYS A 427 2.68 13.47 34.43
C LYS A 427 2.61 14.41 35.64
N ALA A 428 3.66 14.46 36.47
CA ALA A 428 3.75 15.35 37.62
C ALA A 428 4.20 16.77 37.23
N GLY A 429 4.75 16.93 36.02
CA GLY A 429 5.24 18.19 35.49
C GLY A 429 6.74 18.36 35.62
N MET A 430 7.26 19.42 35.02
CA MET A 430 8.68 19.79 35.01
C MET A 430 9.07 20.49 36.32
N ALA A 431 10.05 19.93 37.02
CA ALA A 431 10.72 20.55 38.15
C ALA A 431 11.78 21.57 37.69
N PRO A 432 12.18 22.55 38.54
CA PRO A 432 13.16 23.57 38.19
C PRO A 432 14.48 23.07 37.56
N PRO A 433 15.15 22.02 38.10
CA PRO A 433 16.43 21.55 37.52
C PRO A 433 16.26 20.88 36.15
N GLU A 434 15.08 20.38 35.82
CA GLU A 434 14.80 19.67 34.57
C GLU A 434 14.69 20.64 33.38
N LEU A 435 14.40 21.92 33.63
CA LEU A 435 14.31 22.97 32.61
C LEU A 435 15.59 23.06 31.76
N LEU A 436 16.76 22.87 32.36
CA LEU A 436 18.04 22.99 31.66
C LEU A 436 18.19 21.96 30.54
N GLU A 437 17.80 20.71 30.80
CA GLU A 437 17.84 19.64 29.80
C GLU A 437 16.79 19.88 28.71
N ILE A 438 15.58 20.30 29.10
CA ILE A 438 14.49 20.58 28.16
C ILE A 438 14.89 21.70 27.18
N VAL A 439 15.38 22.82 27.70
CA VAL A 439 15.84 23.95 26.89
C VAL A 439 17.00 23.55 25.98
N ALA A 440 17.94 22.73 26.46
CA ALA A 440 19.03 22.24 25.64
C ALA A 440 18.54 21.38 24.47
N ARG A 441 17.60 20.45 24.72
CA ARG A 441 16.97 19.63 23.68
C ARG A 441 16.23 20.48 22.65
N CYS A 442 15.40 21.42 23.12
CA CYS A 442 14.64 22.30 22.25
C CYS A 442 15.53 23.15 21.35
N GLY A 443 16.61 23.72 21.89
CA GLY A 443 17.53 24.53 21.09
C GLY A 443 18.30 23.72 20.05
N ILE A 444 18.83 22.56 20.43
CA ILE A 444 19.56 21.69 19.50
C ILE A 444 18.64 21.24 18.35
N GLU A 445 17.38 20.93 18.66
CA GLU A 445 16.39 20.55 17.65
C GLU A 445 16.01 21.73 16.75
N LYS A 446 15.65 22.89 17.34
CA LYS A 446 15.21 24.10 16.61
C LYS A 446 16.20 24.54 15.54
N TYR A 447 17.49 24.50 15.90
CA TYR A 447 18.59 24.97 15.05
C TYR A 447 19.38 23.82 14.41
N LYS A 448 18.83 22.59 14.34
CA LYS A 448 19.55 21.43 13.80
C LYS A 448 20.05 21.64 12.37
N ALA A 449 19.24 22.30 11.54
CA ALA A 449 19.51 22.58 10.14
C ALA A 449 20.32 23.87 9.89
N VAL A 450 20.71 24.60 10.94
CA VAL A 450 21.56 25.79 10.81
C VAL A 450 23.03 25.37 10.77
N SER A 451 23.56 25.25 9.56
CA SER A 451 24.97 24.96 9.32
C SER A 451 25.89 25.97 10.03
N GLY A 452 26.93 25.47 10.71
CA GLY A 452 27.94 26.30 11.38
C GLY A 452 27.67 26.60 12.86
N MET A 453 26.46 26.33 13.39
CA MET A 453 26.19 26.49 14.82
C MET A 453 26.71 25.30 15.64
N SER A 454 27.56 25.58 16.63
CA SER A 454 27.90 24.63 17.70
C SER A 454 26.70 24.32 18.59
N LEU A 455 26.73 23.20 19.34
CA LEU A 455 25.66 22.84 20.26
C LEU A 455 25.36 23.95 21.27
N GLY A 456 26.40 24.53 21.88
CA GLY A 456 26.25 25.67 22.80
C GLY A 456 25.57 26.88 22.17
N GLN A 457 25.88 27.23 20.92
CA GLN A 457 25.20 28.33 20.20
C GLN A 457 23.73 28.03 19.95
N LYS A 458 23.36 26.78 19.67
CA LYS A 458 21.96 26.37 19.47
C LYS A 458 21.15 26.50 20.78
N VAL A 459 21.74 26.05 21.89
CA VAL A 459 21.13 26.18 23.22
C VAL A 459 20.99 27.65 23.63
N GLU A 460 22.07 28.44 23.49
CA GLU A 460 22.06 29.88 23.78
C GLU A 460 21.03 30.64 22.93
N GLY A 461 20.93 30.29 21.63
CA GLY A 461 19.94 30.87 20.73
C GLY A 461 18.51 30.65 21.22
N PHE A 462 18.18 29.43 21.63
CA PHE A 462 16.85 29.12 22.16
C PHE A 462 16.58 29.84 23.47
N ILE A 463 17.57 29.91 24.37
CA ILE A 463 17.47 30.67 25.63
C ILE A 463 17.19 32.15 25.34
N LYS A 464 17.90 32.76 24.38
CA LYS A 464 17.66 34.15 24.00
C LYS A 464 16.24 34.37 23.50
N ASN A 465 15.69 33.47 22.69
CA ASN A 465 14.30 33.59 22.24
C ASN A 465 13.33 33.39 23.43
N LEU A 466 13.57 32.41 24.29
CA LEU A 466 12.76 32.12 25.48
C LEU A 466 12.67 33.31 26.44
N LEU A 467 13.80 34.02 26.62
CA LEU A 467 13.92 35.20 27.47
C LEU A 467 13.56 36.52 26.75
N LYS A 468 13.11 36.47 25.48
CA LYS A 468 12.82 37.64 24.64
C LYS A 468 14.00 38.59 24.42
N GLU A 469 15.22 38.06 24.43
CA GLU A 469 16.46 38.82 24.21
C GLU A 469 16.81 38.97 22.72
N ALA A 470 16.40 38.00 21.89
CA ALA A 470 16.61 37.99 20.45
C ALA A 470 15.50 37.18 19.76
N ASP A 471 15.18 37.51 18.51
CA ASP A 471 14.39 36.66 17.61
C ASP A 471 15.29 35.65 16.87
N GLU A 472 14.69 34.80 16.04
CA GLU A 472 15.42 33.78 15.29
C GLU A 472 16.38 34.37 14.26
N GLU A 473 16.02 35.48 13.61
CA GLU A 473 16.88 36.14 12.62
C GLU A 473 18.18 36.62 13.27
N VAL A 474 18.08 37.30 14.41
CA VAL A 474 19.25 37.75 15.18
C VAL A 474 20.10 36.56 15.64
N VAL A 475 19.48 35.49 16.15
CA VAL A 475 20.22 34.30 16.61
C VAL A 475 21.02 33.66 15.47
N VAL A 476 20.40 33.45 14.32
CA VAL A 476 21.07 32.84 13.17
C VAL A 476 22.18 33.74 12.66
N LEU A 477 21.89 35.02 12.42
CA LEU A 477 22.86 35.98 11.88
C LEU A 477 24.06 36.15 12.81
N ASP A 478 23.87 36.24 14.13
CA ASP A 478 24.97 36.32 15.10
C ASP A 478 25.89 35.10 15.02
N ALA A 479 25.32 33.92 14.78
CA ALA A 479 26.07 32.67 14.77
C ALA A 479 26.81 32.42 13.45
N VAL A 480 26.21 32.78 12.31
CA VAL A 480 26.78 32.50 10.97
C VAL A 480 27.66 33.64 10.44
N SER A 481 27.42 34.89 10.85
CA SER A 481 28.13 36.06 10.33
C SER A 481 29.44 36.40 11.05
N GLY A 482 29.81 35.63 12.08
CA GLY A 482 31.01 35.87 12.87
C GLY A 482 30.97 37.15 13.71
N GLY A 483 30.28 37.13 14.85
CA GLY A 483 30.61 37.96 16.03
C GLY A 483 30.72 39.48 15.84
N GLY A 484 29.87 40.09 15.01
CA GLY A 484 29.93 41.51 14.67
C GLY A 484 29.06 42.45 15.52
N GLY A 485 29.10 42.38 16.86
CA GLY A 485 28.61 43.43 17.78
C GLY A 485 27.10 43.74 17.79
N PRO A 486 26.57 44.36 18.87
CA PRO A 486 25.13 44.49 19.10
C PRO A 486 24.50 45.48 18.11
N ARG A 487 23.55 45.00 17.30
CA ARG A 487 22.56 45.88 16.67
C ARG A 487 21.42 46.08 17.67
N GLY A 488 21.16 47.35 18.02
CA GLY A 488 20.15 47.74 19.00
C GLY A 488 18.73 47.31 18.62
N PRO A 489 17.76 47.48 19.54
CA PRO A 489 16.44 46.87 19.45
C PRO A 489 15.72 47.29 18.17
N VAL A 490 15.36 46.30 17.35
CA VAL A 490 14.51 46.52 16.17
C VAL A 490 13.07 46.69 16.66
N ALA A 491 12.53 47.88 16.44
CA ALA A 491 11.15 48.20 16.73
C ALA A 491 10.21 47.28 15.94
N ALA A 492 9.26 46.67 16.64
CA ALA A 492 8.19 45.87 16.06
C ALA A 492 7.45 46.69 14.97
N LYS A 493 7.66 46.34 13.71
CA LYS A 493 6.79 46.79 12.62
C LYS A 493 5.58 45.86 12.58
N GLY A 494 4.50 46.29 13.22
CA GLY A 494 3.18 45.72 13.02
C GLY A 494 2.75 45.86 11.56
N GLY A 495 2.77 44.75 10.82
CA GLY A 495 2.01 44.57 9.60
C GLY A 495 0.65 44.01 9.95
N LYS A 496 -0.39 44.84 9.85
CA LYS A 496 -1.79 44.43 9.97
C LYS A 496 -2.17 43.51 8.80
N ALA A 497 -2.97 42.49 9.12
CA ALA A 497 -3.83 41.75 8.21
C ALA A 497 -4.88 42.65 7.55
#